data_AF-A0A2W0B7M2-F1
#
_entry.id   AF-A0A2W0B7M2-F1
#
_cell.length_a   1.000
_cell.length_b   1.000
_cell.length_c   1.000
_cell.angle_alpha   90.00
_cell.angle_beta   90.00
_cell.angle_gamma   90.00
#
_symmetry.space_group_name_H-M   'P 1'
#
loop_
_entity.id
_entity.type
_entity.pdbx_description
1 polymer ?
#
loop_
_entity_poly.entity_id
_entity_poly.type
_entity_poly.pdbx_seq_one_letter_code
_entity_poly.pdbx_strand_id
1 'polypeptide(L)'
;MEDARQLAPVAAPEFWFSRLSKPLIFIIIALSIIAIYLAFTIPVAVFPEVNFPRIIIGIDNGVMPIDQMMVTITRPVEDAVNSVPGLQRVNSITSRGSAEIDLFFNWNVDMVQTLQLVNSAVAQVQTALPNTAKFDTHRLTFASFPILGYSLTSDSVPQTQLWELATYSLKPQLNRLDGVATVLVQGGDEPEYLITPQPSKLLTAGITVSDILNAVAKTNTVDSPGLIQDNHQLVLGLVNGQVRNPEQLGQIVVKVSNSGIPIHITDVAAVSRGTKPKYTIVTANGKPAVLLSINRQPDSNTVRVADQIHAKIDELRKTLPPGIHLEPYYDQSGLIRDSINSVRDAILIGLVLASIVIVLFLRDWGSSAVAGMVIPITILITFIVLKVMGESFNLMTLGGLAAAVGLVIDDA
;
A
#
# COMPACT_ATOMS: atom_id res chain seq x y z
N MET A 1 71.00 -23.53 -60.90
CA MET A 1 70.72 -22.09 -61.05
C MET A 1 69.37 -22.00 -61.73
N GLU A 2 68.27 -21.59 -61.13
CA GLU A 2 68.07 -20.94 -59.83
C GLU A 2 66.57 -21.00 -59.50
N ASP A 3 66.26 -21.33 -58.25
CA ASP A 3 65.05 -20.99 -57.48
C ASP A 3 63.66 -21.07 -58.14
N ALA A 4 63.08 -22.26 -58.05
CA ALA A 4 61.64 -22.42 -57.83
C ALA A 4 61.31 -22.08 -56.36
N ARG A 5 61.11 -20.79 -56.04
CA ARG A 5 60.57 -20.39 -54.73
C ARG A 5 59.08 -20.69 -54.68
N GLN A 6 58.77 -21.74 -53.93
CA GLN A 6 57.46 -22.04 -53.38
C GLN A 6 56.84 -20.78 -52.75
N LEU A 7 55.72 -20.34 -53.31
CA LEU A 7 54.80 -19.44 -52.61
C LEU A 7 54.16 -20.24 -51.48
N ALA A 8 54.59 -19.99 -50.25
CA ALA A 8 53.96 -20.52 -49.06
C ALA A 8 52.48 -20.10 -49.02
N PRO A 9 51.55 -20.97 -48.58
CA PRO A 9 50.18 -20.55 -48.36
C PRO A 9 50.19 -19.50 -47.24
N VAL A 10 49.72 -18.29 -47.55
CA VAL A 10 49.45 -17.26 -46.54
C VAL A 10 48.41 -17.84 -45.58
N ALA A 11 48.84 -18.28 -44.40
CA ALA A 11 47.95 -18.70 -43.34
C ALA A 11 47.01 -17.53 -43.03
N ALA A 12 45.70 -17.74 -43.22
CA ALA A 12 44.69 -16.76 -42.85
C ALA A 12 44.91 -16.38 -41.36
N PRO A 13 44.74 -15.10 -40.97
CA PRO A 13 44.90 -14.72 -39.58
C PRO A 13 43.87 -15.49 -38.76
N GLU A 14 44.34 -16.46 -37.96
CA GLU A 14 43.52 -17.09 -36.94
C GLU A 14 43.13 -16.01 -35.94
N PHE A 15 41.93 -15.50 -36.10
CA PHE A 15 41.37 -14.50 -35.22
C PHE A 15 41.47 -14.96 -33.76
N TRP A 16 41.74 -14.03 -32.85
CA TRP A 16 41.96 -14.35 -31.43
C TRP A 16 40.77 -15.10 -30.79
N PHE A 17 39.56 -14.89 -31.29
CA PHE A 17 38.33 -15.57 -30.86
C PHE A 17 38.29 -17.06 -31.22
N SER A 18 38.89 -17.50 -32.34
CA SER A 18 38.92 -18.93 -32.67
C SER A 18 39.83 -19.72 -31.73
N ARG A 19 40.96 -19.10 -31.31
CA ARG A 19 41.91 -19.65 -30.32
C ARG A 19 41.37 -19.70 -28.89
N LEU A 20 40.48 -18.77 -28.52
CA LEU A 20 39.88 -18.66 -27.18
C LEU A 20 38.41 -19.12 -27.13
N SER A 21 37.99 -19.94 -28.08
CA SER A 21 36.61 -20.44 -28.21
C SER A 21 36.10 -21.18 -26.98
N LYS A 22 36.92 -22.05 -26.34
CA LYS A 22 36.53 -22.77 -25.11
C LYS A 22 36.33 -21.83 -23.90
N PRO A 23 37.26 -20.89 -23.60
CA PRO A 23 37.05 -19.86 -22.58
C PRO A 23 35.81 -18.98 -22.83
N LEU A 24 35.57 -18.57 -24.07
CA LEU A 24 34.41 -17.73 -24.43
C LEU A 24 33.08 -18.44 -24.15
N ILE A 25 32.96 -19.71 -24.58
CA ILE A 25 31.77 -20.53 -24.30
C ILE A 25 31.59 -20.71 -22.79
N PHE A 26 32.67 -20.95 -22.04
CA PHE A 26 32.60 -21.06 -20.57
C PHE A 26 32.06 -19.78 -19.93
N ILE A 27 32.52 -18.60 -20.36
CA ILE A 27 32.04 -17.30 -19.85
C ILE A 27 30.55 -17.12 -20.18
N ILE A 28 30.13 -17.42 -21.40
CA ILE A 28 28.72 -17.28 -21.82
C ILE A 28 27.81 -18.20 -20.98
N ILE A 29 28.22 -19.45 -20.75
CA ILE A 29 27.46 -20.39 -19.92
C ILE A 29 27.42 -19.91 -18.46
N ALA A 30 28.56 -19.47 -17.92
CA ALA A 30 28.63 -18.95 -16.55
C ALA A 30 27.71 -17.73 -16.36
N LEU A 31 27.76 -16.77 -17.30
CA LEU A 31 26.86 -15.62 -17.30
C LEU A 31 25.40 -16.04 -17.44
N SER A 32 25.09 -17.01 -18.29
CA SER A 32 23.72 -17.51 -18.46
C SER A 32 23.18 -18.15 -17.18
N ILE A 33 24.00 -18.91 -16.45
CA ILE A 33 23.61 -19.50 -15.15
C ILE A 33 23.37 -18.41 -14.11
N ILE A 34 24.26 -17.42 -14.02
CA ILE A 34 24.10 -16.27 -13.12
C ILE A 34 22.84 -15.50 -13.47
N ALA A 35 22.61 -15.22 -14.75
CA ALA A 35 21.41 -14.55 -15.25
C ALA A 35 20.12 -15.29 -14.87
N ILE A 36 20.08 -16.61 -15.05
CA ILE A 36 18.91 -17.44 -14.67
C ILE A 36 18.65 -17.30 -13.18
N TYR A 37 19.68 -17.40 -12.34
CA TYR A 37 19.53 -17.21 -10.90
C TYR A 37 19.01 -15.80 -10.57
N LEU A 38 19.59 -14.77 -11.17
CA LEU A 38 19.19 -13.38 -10.93
C LEU A 38 17.76 -13.07 -11.40
N ALA A 39 17.32 -13.66 -12.52
CA ALA A 39 15.97 -13.51 -13.05
C ALA A 39 14.90 -13.91 -12.02
N PHE A 40 15.17 -14.92 -11.17
CA PHE A 40 14.26 -15.30 -10.08
C PHE A 40 14.30 -14.35 -8.86
N THR A 41 15.28 -13.45 -8.77
CA THR A 41 15.45 -12.52 -7.63
C THR A 41 15.03 -11.08 -7.94
N ILE A 42 14.71 -10.76 -9.19
CA ILE A 42 14.33 -9.40 -9.60
C ILE A 42 12.85 -9.18 -9.24
N PRO A 43 12.51 -8.05 -8.58
CA PRO A 43 11.11 -7.71 -8.29
C PRO A 43 10.29 -7.55 -9.57
N VAL A 44 9.06 -8.02 -9.54
CA VAL A 44 8.10 -7.91 -10.65
C VAL A 44 7.01 -6.90 -10.28
N ALA A 45 6.84 -5.89 -11.12
CA ALA A 45 5.86 -4.82 -10.93
C ALA A 45 5.26 -4.37 -12.28
N VAL A 46 4.10 -3.70 -12.25
CA VAL A 46 3.54 -3.07 -13.47
C VAL A 46 4.43 -1.90 -13.92
N PHE A 47 4.80 -1.05 -12.95
CA PHE A 47 5.58 0.16 -13.15
C PHE A 47 6.92 0.04 -12.43
N PRO A 48 7.96 0.75 -12.90
CA PRO A 48 9.20 0.88 -12.14
C PRO A 48 8.94 1.54 -10.79
N GLU A 49 9.78 1.23 -9.81
CA GLU A 49 9.76 1.95 -8.54
C GLU A 49 10.32 3.35 -8.74
N VAL A 50 9.43 4.34 -8.68
CA VAL A 50 9.80 5.75 -8.77
C VAL A 50 9.46 6.42 -7.46
N ASN A 51 10.46 7.07 -6.86
CA ASN A 51 10.23 7.99 -5.76
C ASN A 51 9.69 9.29 -6.34
N PHE A 52 8.36 9.47 -6.30
CA PHE A 52 7.78 10.75 -6.67
C PHE A 52 8.25 11.82 -5.69
N PRO A 53 8.64 13.01 -6.16
CA PRO A 53 9.02 14.11 -5.29
C PRO A 53 7.76 14.78 -4.72
N ARG A 54 6.92 13.98 -4.05
CA ARG A 54 5.64 14.39 -3.47
C ARG A 54 5.45 13.77 -2.09
N ILE A 55 5.17 14.62 -1.11
CA ILE A 55 4.74 14.21 0.24
C ILE A 55 3.31 14.72 0.44
N ILE A 56 2.49 13.90 1.07
CA ILE A 56 1.10 14.22 1.39
C ILE A 56 0.98 14.27 2.90
N ILE A 57 0.37 15.34 3.40
CA ILE A 57 -0.01 15.49 4.81
C ILE A 57 -1.54 15.45 4.87
N GLY A 58 -2.06 14.38 5.44
CA GLY A 58 -3.46 14.26 5.83
C GLY A 58 -3.68 14.84 7.22
N ILE A 59 -4.72 15.66 7.37
CA ILE A 59 -5.07 16.31 8.63
C ILE A 59 -6.54 16.01 8.93
N ASP A 60 -6.82 15.51 10.14
CA ASP A 60 -8.16 15.29 10.67
C ASP A 60 -8.32 16.03 12.00
N ASN A 61 -9.29 16.93 12.07
CA ASN A 61 -9.66 17.70 13.25
C ASN A 61 -11.14 17.48 13.65
N GLY A 62 -11.74 16.38 13.20
CA GLY A 62 -13.14 16.04 13.45
C GLY A 62 -14.09 16.87 12.61
N VAL A 63 -14.92 17.71 13.24
CA VAL A 63 -15.92 18.54 12.55
C VAL A 63 -15.62 20.01 12.80
N MET A 64 -15.23 20.71 11.74
CA MET A 64 -14.90 22.14 11.77
C MET A 64 -15.39 22.81 10.48
N PRO A 65 -15.91 24.05 10.52
CA PRO A 65 -16.20 24.82 9.31
C PRO A 65 -14.95 25.00 8.44
N ILE A 66 -15.12 24.97 7.12
CA ILE A 66 -14.02 25.01 6.15
C ILE A 66 -13.14 26.25 6.38
N ASP A 67 -13.74 27.43 6.52
CA ASP A 67 -13.00 28.68 6.70
C ASP A 67 -12.15 28.63 7.96
N GLN A 68 -12.70 28.14 9.07
CA GLN A 68 -11.97 28.00 10.34
C GLN A 68 -10.86 26.96 10.23
N MET A 69 -11.12 25.80 9.64
CA MET A 69 -10.11 24.77 9.38
C MET A 69 -8.94 25.35 8.56
N MET A 70 -9.26 26.17 7.56
CA MET A 70 -8.28 26.80 6.69
C MET A 70 -7.38 27.76 7.48
N VAL A 71 -7.93 28.75 8.18
CA VAL A 71 -7.10 29.75 8.89
C VAL A 71 -6.45 29.22 10.17
N THR A 72 -7.09 28.29 10.89
CA THR A 72 -6.56 27.80 12.18
C THR A 72 -5.58 26.65 12.01
N ILE A 73 -5.71 25.83 10.96
CA ILE A 73 -4.91 24.60 10.80
C ILE A 73 -4.20 24.55 9.46
N THR A 74 -4.91 24.62 8.34
CA THR A 74 -4.29 24.44 7.01
C THR A 74 -3.21 25.48 6.74
N ARG A 75 -3.49 26.78 6.94
CA ARG A 75 -2.54 27.88 6.68
C ARG A 75 -1.30 27.82 7.57
N PRO A 76 -1.39 27.67 8.91
CA PRO A 76 -0.19 27.53 9.73
C PRO A 76 0.67 26.31 9.36
N VAL A 77 0.06 25.20 8.94
CA VAL A 77 0.81 24.03 8.48
C VAL A 77 1.49 24.29 7.14
N GLU A 78 0.81 24.92 6.18
CA GLU A 78 1.41 25.38 4.90
C GLU A 78 2.61 26.29 5.15
N ASP A 79 2.48 27.26 6.05
CA ASP A 79 3.55 28.20 6.38
C ASP A 79 4.73 27.50 7.06
N ALA A 80 4.47 26.53 7.93
CA ALA A 80 5.52 25.74 8.58
C ALA A 80 6.32 24.91 7.56
N VAL A 81 5.63 24.21 6.64
CA VAL A 81 6.29 23.34 5.65
C VAL A 81 6.94 24.11 4.52
N ASN A 82 6.58 25.37 4.28
CA ASN A 82 7.27 26.26 3.34
C ASN A 82 8.76 26.48 3.66
N SER A 83 9.18 26.22 4.91
CA SER A 83 10.58 26.29 5.32
C SER A 83 11.43 25.08 4.87
N VAL A 84 10.80 24.02 4.37
CA VAL A 84 11.50 22.77 4.01
C VAL A 84 12.29 22.95 2.69
N PRO A 85 13.62 22.69 2.69
CA PRO A 85 14.45 22.84 1.50
C PRO A 85 13.98 21.96 0.32
N GLY A 86 14.07 22.52 -0.89
CA GLY A 86 13.74 21.81 -2.14
C GLY A 86 12.25 21.77 -2.49
N LEU A 87 11.38 22.34 -1.65
CA LEU A 87 9.96 22.52 -1.94
C LEU A 87 9.77 23.50 -3.11
N GLN A 88 8.96 23.11 -4.09
CA GLN A 88 8.65 23.91 -5.28
C GLN A 88 7.21 24.39 -5.31
N ARG A 89 6.27 23.58 -4.83
CA ARG A 89 4.85 23.89 -4.85
C ARG A 89 4.13 23.24 -3.68
N VAL A 90 3.20 23.97 -3.09
CA VAL A 90 2.25 23.48 -2.10
C VAL A 90 0.84 23.61 -2.68
N ASN A 91 0.10 22.52 -2.71
CA ASN A 91 -1.33 22.54 -2.98
C ASN A 91 -2.06 22.01 -1.76
N SER A 92 -3.21 22.57 -1.44
CA SER A 92 -4.02 22.10 -0.32
C SER A 92 -5.49 22.03 -0.70
N ILE A 93 -6.18 21.07 -0.12
CA ILE A 93 -7.62 20.92 -0.20
C ILE A 93 -8.14 20.87 1.23
N THR A 94 -8.87 21.90 1.64
CA THR A 94 -9.53 21.95 2.95
C THR A 94 -11.00 21.58 2.82
N SER A 95 -11.48 20.71 3.70
CA SER A 95 -12.86 20.30 3.82
C SER A 95 -13.36 20.49 5.26
N ARG A 96 -14.54 19.97 5.55
CA ARG A 96 -15.22 20.10 6.85
C ARG A 96 -14.49 19.28 7.91
N GLY A 97 -13.53 19.91 8.59
CA GLY A 97 -12.73 19.29 9.65
C GLY A 97 -11.59 18.40 9.18
N SER A 98 -11.29 18.38 7.88
CA SER A 98 -10.12 17.70 7.33
C SER A 98 -9.40 18.56 6.31
N ALA A 99 -8.11 18.29 6.09
CA ALA A 99 -7.33 18.92 5.04
C ALA A 99 -6.30 17.92 4.48
N GLU A 100 -6.02 18.02 3.19
CA GLU A 100 -4.93 17.32 2.52
C GLU A 100 -3.97 18.37 1.97
N ILE A 101 -2.69 18.27 2.31
CA ILE A 101 -1.63 19.19 1.84
C ILE A 101 -0.62 18.38 1.04
N ASP A 102 -0.51 18.71 -0.24
CA ASP A 102 0.42 18.15 -1.20
C ASP A 102 1.65 19.03 -1.36
N LEU A 103 2.80 18.46 -1.01
CA LEU A 103 4.11 19.10 -1.11
C LEU A 103 4.87 18.53 -2.29
N PHE A 104 5.13 19.35 -3.31
CA PHE A 104 5.92 18.97 -4.49
C PHE A 104 7.34 19.50 -4.35
N PHE A 105 8.30 18.58 -4.45
CA PHE A 105 9.74 18.85 -4.36
C PHE A 105 10.40 18.71 -5.72
N ASN A 106 11.68 19.08 -5.80
CA ASN A 106 12.51 18.80 -6.97
C ASN A 106 12.83 17.28 -7.07
N TRP A 107 13.27 16.81 -8.24
CA TRP A 107 13.65 15.39 -8.44
C TRP A 107 14.99 15.00 -7.81
N ASN A 108 15.77 15.97 -7.32
CA ASN A 108 17.14 15.76 -6.84
C ASN A 108 17.23 15.72 -5.30
N VAL A 109 16.10 15.66 -4.59
CA VAL A 109 16.07 15.52 -3.13
C VAL A 109 15.88 14.07 -2.71
N ASP A 110 16.48 13.72 -1.57
CA ASP A 110 16.18 12.47 -0.89
C ASP A 110 14.82 12.58 -0.19
N MET A 111 13.82 11.89 -0.74
CA MET A 111 12.46 11.92 -0.21
C MET A 111 12.30 11.27 1.18
N VAL A 112 13.21 10.40 1.62
CA VAL A 112 13.23 9.87 2.99
C VAL A 112 13.65 10.98 3.95
N GLN A 113 14.73 11.67 3.65
CA GLN A 113 15.22 12.78 4.47
C GLN A 113 14.21 13.93 4.47
N THR A 114 13.66 14.29 3.30
CA THR A 114 12.65 15.35 3.18
C THR A 114 11.40 15.04 3.99
N LEU A 115 10.95 13.77 4.03
CA LEU A 115 9.82 13.38 4.89
C LEU A 115 10.10 13.66 6.37
N GLN A 116 11.33 13.39 6.84
CA GLN A 116 11.71 13.70 8.22
C GLN A 116 11.69 15.20 8.50
N LEU A 117 12.19 16.01 7.56
CA LEU A 117 12.15 17.48 7.67
C LEU A 117 10.71 18.02 7.70
N VAL A 118 9.83 17.50 6.84
CA VAL A 118 8.39 17.84 6.86
C VAL A 118 7.77 17.47 8.20
N ASN A 119 8.03 16.27 8.71
CA ASN A 119 7.53 15.84 10.02
C ASN A 119 8.04 16.74 11.16
N SER A 120 9.31 17.17 11.11
CA SER A 120 9.85 18.13 12.08
C SER A 120 9.17 19.51 11.99
N ALA A 121 8.92 20.01 10.78
CA ALA A 121 8.22 21.28 10.57
C ALA A 121 6.77 21.24 11.09
N VAL A 122 6.04 20.15 10.82
CA VAL A 122 4.69 19.93 11.34
C VAL A 122 4.70 19.82 12.87
N ALA A 123 5.65 19.08 13.44
CA ALA A 123 5.77 18.93 14.89
C ALA A 123 6.05 20.27 15.61
N GLN A 124 6.76 21.20 14.97
CA GLN A 124 7.07 22.52 15.54
C GLN A 124 5.81 23.40 15.68
N VAL A 125 4.89 23.32 14.72
CA VAL A 125 3.63 24.09 14.75
C VAL A 125 2.52 23.37 15.53
N GLN A 126 2.66 22.07 15.80
CA GLN A 126 1.64 21.25 16.47
C GLN A 126 1.17 21.82 17.82
N THR A 127 2.05 22.51 18.57
CA THR A 127 1.70 23.14 19.86
C THR A 127 0.81 24.38 19.72
N ALA A 128 0.81 25.03 18.55
CA ALA A 128 -0.04 26.17 18.23
C ALA A 128 -1.38 25.74 17.61
N LEU A 129 -1.50 24.46 17.23
CA LEU A 129 -2.71 23.89 16.63
C LEU A 129 -3.65 23.32 17.70
N PRO A 130 -4.95 23.16 17.40
CA PRO A 130 -5.87 22.51 18.32
C PRO A 130 -5.42 21.07 18.66
N ASN A 131 -5.51 20.69 19.94
CA ASN A 131 -5.15 19.35 20.40
C ASN A 131 -5.95 18.20 19.76
N THR A 132 -7.06 18.54 19.09
CA THR A 132 -7.91 17.62 18.34
C THR A 132 -7.35 17.28 16.96
N ALA A 133 -6.35 18.01 16.46
CA ALA A 133 -5.76 17.81 15.14
C ALA A 133 -4.82 16.61 15.13
N LYS A 134 -5.09 15.65 14.25
CA LYS A 134 -4.27 14.48 13.98
C LYS A 134 -3.64 14.62 12.60
N PHE A 135 -2.36 14.27 12.51
CA PHE A 135 -1.56 14.37 11.29
C PHE A 135 -1.14 12.98 10.85
N ASP A 136 -1.25 12.71 9.55
CA ASP A 136 -0.68 11.54 8.89
C ASP A 136 0.16 12.02 7.71
N THR A 137 1.47 11.78 7.74
CA THR A 137 2.38 12.25 6.70
C THR A 137 3.05 11.06 6.04
N HIS A 138 2.94 10.97 4.72
CA HIS A 138 3.57 9.90 3.95
C HIS A 138 4.05 10.37 2.58
N ARG A 139 5.05 9.67 2.03
CA ARG A 139 5.52 9.89 0.66
C ARG A 139 4.54 9.26 -0.32
N LEU A 140 4.28 9.93 -1.42
CA LEU A 140 3.55 9.30 -2.52
C LEU A 140 4.47 8.35 -3.27
N THR A 141 4.11 7.07 -3.29
CA THR A 141 4.80 6.03 -4.07
C THR A 141 3.76 5.24 -4.86
N PHE A 142 4.19 4.41 -5.82
CA PHE A 142 3.26 3.48 -6.47
C PHE A 142 2.64 2.47 -5.49
N ALA A 143 3.28 2.23 -4.35
CA ALA A 143 2.76 1.39 -3.27
C ALA A 143 1.65 2.06 -2.43
N SER A 144 1.45 3.38 -2.60
CA SER A 144 0.33 4.11 -1.99
C SER A 144 -1.01 3.78 -2.65
N PHE A 145 -0.99 3.21 -3.86
CA PHE A 145 -2.18 2.75 -4.56
C PHE A 145 -2.47 1.28 -4.23
N PRO A 146 -3.76 0.90 -4.10
CA PRO A 146 -4.12 -0.49 -3.84
C PRO A 146 -3.74 -1.36 -5.02
N ILE A 147 -3.21 -2.56 -4.73
CA ILE A 147 -2.89 -3.59 -5.72
C ILE A 147 -4.01 -4.61 -5.86
N LEU A 148 -4.85 -4.73 -4.83
CA LEU A 148 -6.01 -5.60 -4.77
C LEU A 148 -7.16 -4.87 -4.11
N GLY A 149 -8.37 -5.17 -4.56
CA GLY A 149 -9.62 -4.64 -4.02
C GLY A 149 -10.64 -5.75 -3.91
N TYR A 150 -11.20 -5.92 -2.71
CA TYR A 150 -12.30 -6.84 -2.44
C TYR A 150 -13.53 -6.10 -1.95
N SER A 151 -14.68 -6.57 -2.38
CA SER A 151 -15.98 -6.09 -1.93
C SER A 151 -16.62 -7.13 -1.02
N LEU A 152 -17.06 -6.69 0.15
CA LEU A 152 -17.82 -7.48 1.11
C LEU A 152 -19.28 -7.02 1.05
N THR A 153 -20.17 -7.91 0.63
CA THR A 153 -21.61 -7.65 0.50
C THR A 153 -22.42 -8.71 1.22
N SER A 154 -23.64 -8.37 1.63
CA SER A 154 -24.59 -9.34 2.18
C SER A 154 -26.02 -8.85 2.01
N ASP A 155 -26.94 -9.78 1.78
CA ASP A 155 -28.38 -9.53 1.75
C ASP A 155 -29.06 -9.78 3.11
N SER A 156 -28.40 -10.52 4.01
CA SER A 156 -28.95 -10.93 5.32
C SER A 156 -28.25 -10.28 6.51
N VAL A 157 -27.00 -9.87 6.37
CA VAL A 157 -26.18 -9.32 7.46
C VAL A 157 -26.20 -7.78 7.43
N PRO A 158 -26.46 -7.11 8.56
CA PRO A 158 -26.42 -5.65 8.64
C PRO A 158 -25.04 -5.08 8.26
N GLN A 159 -25.03 -3.89 7.65
CA GLN A 159 -23.81 -3.20 7.23
C GLN A 159 -22.85 -2.89 8.40
N THR A 160 -23.38 -2.71 9.61
CA THR A 160 -22.57 -2.55 10.82
C THR A 160 -21.75 -3.79 11.13
N GLN A 161 -22.37 -4.96 11.10
CA GLN A 161 -21.70 -6.22 11.36
C GLN A 161 -20.74 -6.59 10.23
N LEU A 162 -21.04 -6.23 8.98
CA LEU A 162 -20.10 -6.35 7.87
C LEU A 162 -18.85 -5.47 8.08
N TRP A 163 -19.04 -4.23 8.53
CA TRP A 163 -17.94 -3.33 8.85
C TRP A 163 -17.08 -3.87 10.00
N GLU A 164 -17.71 -4.39 11.07
CA GLU A 164 -16.99 -5.01 12.20
C GLU A 164 -16.19 -6.23 11.75
N LEU A 165 -16.79 -7.09 10.90
CA LEU A 165 -16.11 -8.25 10.34
C LEU A 165 -14.91 -7.84 9.47
N ALA A 166 -15.09 -6.85 8.60
CA ALA A 166 -14.03 -6.31 7.76
C ALA A 166 -12.90 -5.69 8.59
N THR A 167 -13.23 -4.90 9.61
CA THR A 167 -12.28 -4.09 10.38
C THR A 167 -11.56 -4.90 11.47
N TYR A 168 -12.27 -5.76 12.21
CA TYR A 168 -11.72 -6.46 13.37
C TYR A 168 -11.30 -7.90 13.08
N SER A 169 -11.81 -8.51 12.03
CA SER A 169 -11.45 -9.89 11.67
C SER A 169 -10.61 -9.99 10.39
N LEU A 170 -11.10 -9.44 9.26
CA LEU A 170 -10.43 -9.59 7.97
C LEU A 170 -9.16 -8.72 7.87
N LYS A 171 -9.28 -7.41 8.13
CA LYS A 171 -8.17 -6.45 8.03
C LYS A 171 -6.93 -6.87 8.83
N PRO A 172 -7.00 -7.25 10.12
CA PRO A 172 -5.81 -7.65 10.88
C PRO A 172 -5.15 -8.92 10.33
N GLN A 173 -5.94 -9.85 9.80
CA GLN A 173 -5.40 -11.08 9.23
C GLN A 173 -4.66 -10.81 7.91
N LEU A 174 -5.19 -9.93 7.07
CA LEU A 174 -4.56 -9.53 5.81
C LEU A 174 -3.32 -8.65 6.04
N ASN A 175 -3.37 -7.72 7.01
CA ASN A 175 -2.23 -6.88 7.39
C ASN A 175 -1.02 -7.67 7.91
N ARG A 176 -1.22 -8.91 8.38
CA ARG A 176 -0.12 -9.77 8.87
C ARG A 176 0.63 -10.50 7.74
N LEU A 177 0.13 -10.45 6.51
CA LEU A 177 0.79 -11.10 5.37
C LEU A 177 2.06 -10.34 4.98
N ASP A 178 3.10 -11.08 4.61
CA ASP A 178 4.38 -10.52 4.18
C ASP A 178 4.19 -9.65 2.93
N GLY A 179 4.78 -8.44 2.94
CA GLY A 179 4.66 -7.48 1.84
C GLY A 179 3.33 -6.71 1.79
N VAL A 180 2.38 -6.90 2.71
CA VAL A 180 1.23 -6.01 2.86
C VAL A 180 1.60 -4.81 3.73
N ALA A 181 1.29 -3.60 3.27
CA ALA A 181 1.52 -2.38 4.03
C ALA A 181 0.30 -2.03 4.90
N THR A 182 -0.86 -1.92 4.26
CA THR A 182 -2.10 -1.60 4.96
C THR A 182 -3.31 -2.05 4.15
N VAL A 183 -4.35 -2.47 4.86
CA VAL A 183 -5.69 -2.67 4.32
C VAL A 183 -6.59 -1.53 4.77
N LEU A 184 -7.07 -0.78 3.79
CA LEU A 184 -8.02 0.30 3.97
C LEU A 184 -9.43 -0.25 3.84
N VAL A 185 -10.28 0.08 4.81
CA VAL A 185 -11.69 -0.29 4.84
C VAL A 185 -12.51 0.94 4.49
N GLN A 186 -13.35 0.85 3.48
CA GLN A 186 -14.21 1.94 3.02
C GLN A 186 -15.67 1.48 2.91
N GLY A 187 -16.61 2.38 3.19
CA GLY A 187 -18.02 2.03 3.24
C GLY A 187 -18.41 1.30 4.53
N GLY A 188 -19.57 0.65 4.50
CA GLY A 188 -20.19 0.08 5.69
C GLY A 188 -20.67 1.14 6.69
N ASP A 189 -21.25 0.64 7.78
CA ASP A 189 -21.76 1.46 8.85
C ASP A 189 -20.85 1.32 10.08
N GLU A 190 -19.97 2.28 10.33
CA GLU A 190 -19.10 2.26 11.52
C GLU A 190 -19.98 2.40 12.79
N PRO A 191 -20.02 1.40 13.68
CA PRO A 191 -20.90 1.41 14.84
C PRO A 191 -20.41 2.42 15.88
N GLU A 192 -21.34 3.17 16.47
CA GLU A 192 -21.06 4.10 17.56
C GLU A 192 -22.15 4.04 18.65
N TYR A 193 -21.84 4.52 19.85
CA TYR A 193 -22.85 4.75 20.86
C TYR A 193 -23.33 6.19 20.77
N LEU A 194 -24.62 6.36 20.45
CA LEU A 194 -25.24 7.67 20.27
C LEU A 194 -25.93 8.09 21.56
N ILE A 195 -25.48 9.20 22.13
CA ILE A 195 -26.16 9.91 23.22
C ILE A 195 -26.94 11.06 22.58
N THR A 196 -28.27 11.03 22.68
CA THR A 196 -29.17 12.08 22.19
C THR A 196 -29.72 12.88 23.37
N PRO A 197 -29.14 14.05 23.70
CA PRO A 197 -29.59 14.84 24.83
C PRO A 197 -31.00 15.38 24.60
N GLN A 198 -31.82 15.39 25.65
CA GLN A 198 -33.20 15.91 25.61
C GLN A 198 -33.22 17.33 26.18
N PRO A 199 -33.41 18.38 25.35
CA PRO A 199 -33.24 19.77 25.80
C PRO A 199 -34.11 20.15 27.00
N SER A 200 -35.36 19.68 27.06
CA SER A 200 -36.27 19.93 28.17
C SER A 200 -35.74 19.37 29.49
N LYS A 201 -35.22 18.13 29.49
CA LYS A 201 -34.70 17.47 30.69
C LYS A 201 -33.37 18.08 31.16
N LEU A 202 -32.50 18.46 30.22
CA LEU A 202 -31.27 19.19 30.52
C LEU A 202 -31.56 20.51 31.26
N LEU A 203 -32.54 21.27 30.77
CA LEU A 203 -32.95 22.54 31.39
C LEU A 203 -33.49 22.33 32.81
N THR A 204 -34.38 21.35 33.02
CA THR A 204 -34.92 21.04 34.35
C THR A 204 -33.84 20.56 35.32
N ALA A 205 -32.89 19.75 34.85
CA ALA A 205 -31.79 19.24 35.66
C ALA A 205 -30.65 20.25 35.89
N GLY A 206 -30.64 21.38 35.17
CA GLY A 206 -29.54 22.34 35.20
C GLY A 206 -28.20 21.70 34.77
N ILE A 207 -28.24 20.88 33.72
CA ILE A 207 -27.12 20.13 33.15
C ILE A 207 -26.86 20.62 31.73
N THR A 208 -25.59 20.80 31.37
CA THR A 208 -25.17 21.18 30.03
C THR A 208 -24.66 19.98 29.23
N VAL A 209 -24.56 20.12 27.91
CA VAL A 209 -23.93 19.08 27.06
C VAL A 209 -22.47 18.86 27.46
N SER A 210 -21.76 19.92 27.84
CA SER A 210 -20.38 19.83 28.31
C SER A 210 -20.25 18.98 29.59
N ASP A 211 -21.23 19.04 30.48
CA ASP A 211 -21.24 18.18 31.67
C ASP A 211 -21.34 16.69 31.30
N ILE A 212 -22.19 16.35 30.32
CA ILE A 212 -22.29 14.99 29.79
C ILE A 212 -20.95 14.54 29.19
N LEU A 213 -20.35 15.37 28.34
CA LEU A 213 -19.05 15.06 27.72
C LEU A 213 -17.97 14.82 28.77
N ASN A 214 -17.90 15.69 29.79
CA ASN A 214 -16.96 15.55 30.90
C ASN A 214 -17.21 14.29 31.74
N ALA A 215 -18.47 13.95 32.00
CA ALA A 215 -18.83 12.75 32.74
C ALA A 215 -18.40 11.48 31.99
N VAL A 216 -18.71 11.40 30.68
CA VAL A 216 -18.28 10.29 29.82
C VAL A 216 -16.75 10.20 29.78
N ALA A 217 -16.05 11.32 29.59
CA ALA A 217 -14.59 11.34 29.52
C ALA A 217 -13.91 10.91 30.82
N LYS A 218 -14.48 11.24 31.99
CA LYS A 218 -13.95 10.83 33.29
C LYS A 218 -14.22 9.37 33.61
N THR A 219 -15.42 8.88 33.30
CA THR A 219 -15.82 7.51 33.65
C THR A 219 -15.23 6.48 32.70
N ASN A 220 -15.17 6.75 31.40
CA ASN A 220 -14.71 5.79 30.39
C ASN A 220 -13.18 5.69 30.31
N THR A 221 -12.55 5.45 31.45
CA THR A 221 -11.08 5.34 31.61
C THR A 221 -10.71 4.03 32.28
N VAL A 222 -9.51 3.54 31.99
CA VAL A 222 -8.88 2.45 32.73
C VAL A 222 -7.75 3.08 33.52
N ASP A 223 -7.79 2.92 34.84
CA ASP A 223 -6.78 3.46 35.75
C ASP A 223 -6.19 2.36 36.63
N SER A 224 -5.00 2.61 37.19
CA SER A 224 -4.28 1.68 38.05
C SER A 224 -3.94 2.37 39.38
N PRO A 225 -4.61 2.03 40.49
CA PRO A 225 -4.25 2.54 41.82
C PRO A 225 -2.87 2.07 42.32
N GLY A 226 -2.22 1.13 41.62
CA GLY A 226 -0.87 0.67 41.91
C GLY A 226 -0.80 -0.83 42.20
N LEU A 227 0.33 -1.26 42.76
CA LEU A 227 0.57 -2.65 43.11
C LEU A 227 0.06 -2.93 44.52
N ILE A 228 -0.71 -4.01 44.66
CA ILE A 228 -1.17 -4.52 45.95
C ILE A 228 -0.32 -5.75 46.27
N GLN A 229 0.28 -5.76 47.45
CA GLN A 229 1.05 -6.90 47.93
C GLN A 229 0.10 -7.92 48.58
N ASP A 230 0.05 -9.12 48.02
CA ASP A 230 -0.68 -10.25 48.60
C ASP A 230 0.11 -11.56 48.36
N ASN A 231 0.17 -12.45 49.36
CA ASN A 231 0.83 -13.75 49.26
C ASN A 231 2.26 -13.75 48.63
N HIS A 232 3.11 -12.79 49.02
CA HIS A 232 4.46 -12.60 48.45
C HIS A 232 4.48 -12.28 46.94
N GLN A 233 3.35 -11.85 46.38
CA GLN A 233 3.23 -11.39 45.00
C GLN A 233 2.76 -9.93 44.99
N LEU A 234 3.24 -9.17 44.00
CA LEU A 234 2.73 -7.84 43.71
C LEU A 234 1.74 -7.98 42.55
N VAL A 235 0.47 -7.72 42.82
CA VAL A 235 -0.61 -7.77 41.82
C VAL A 235 -0.98 -6.35 41.45
N LEU A 236 -1.03 -6.06 40.14
CA LEU A 236 -1.50 -4.76 39.66
C LEU A 236 -3.01 -4.64 39.88
N GLY A 237 -3.43 -3.71 40.74
CA GLY A 237 -4.83 -3.33 40.84
C GLY A 237 -5.25 -2.53 39.61
N LEU A 238 -6.38 -2.88 39.01
CA LEU A 238 -6.96 -2.14 37.87
C LEU A 238 -8.38 -1.70 38.22
N VAL A 239 -8.66 -0.42 37.98
CA VAL A 239 -10.00 0.15 38.02
C VAL A 239 -10.45 0.34 36.57
N ASN A 240 -11.45 -0.44 36.16
CA ASN A 240 -11.96 -0.40 34.79
C ASN A 240 -13.32 0.29 34.75
N GLY A 241 -13.35 1.53 34.26
CA GLY A 241 -14.58 2.28 34.00
C GLY A 241 -15.07 2.18 32.55
N GLN A 242 -14.47 1.33 31.72
CA GLN A 242 -14.83 1.21 30.31
C GLN A 242 -16.26 0.72 30.13
N VAL A 243 -16.99 1.43 29.30
CA VAL A 243 -18.38 1.14 28.96
C VAL A 243 -18.44 0.18 27.76
N ARG A 244 -19.22 -0.89 27.88
CA ARG A 244 -19.32 -1.94 26.85
C ARG A 244 -20.69 -2.03 26.18
N ASN A 245 -21.70 -1.38 26.74
CA ASN A 245 -23.05 -1.40 26.19
C ASN A 245 -23.79 -0.06 26.46
N PRO A 246 -24.87 0.23 25.71
CA PRO A 246 -25.66 1.45 25.88
C PRO A 246 -26.21 1.63 27.30
N GLU A 247 -26.52 0.53 27.99
CA GLU A 247 -27.10 0.55 29.32
C GLU A 247 -26.10 1.07 30.37
N GLN A 248 -24.85 0.58 30.30
CA GLN A 248 -23.75 1.07 31.13
C GLN A 248 -23.42 2.54 30.83
N LEU A 249 -23.48 2.94 29.56
CA LEU A 249 -23.28 4.34 29.17
C LEU A 249 -24.37 5.23 29.79
N GLY A 250 -25.62 4.75 29.76
CA GLY A 250 -26.76 5.42 30.36
C GLY A 250 -26.66 5.60 31.87
N GLN A 251 -26.03 4.64 32.57
CA GLN A 251 -25.85 4.67 34.03
C GLN A 251 -24.74 5.62 34.52
N ILE A 252 -23.97 6.24 33.63
CA ILE A 252 -22.97 7.23 34.04
C ILE A 252 -23.65 8.39 34.78
N VAL A 253 -23.12 8.74 35.94
CA VAL A 253 -23.60 9.87 36.74
C VAL A 253 -23.00 11.16 36.16
N VAL A 254 -23.87 12.06 35.70
CA VAL A 254 -23.46 13.37 35.15
C VAL A 254 -23.23 14.38 36.26
N LYS A 255 -24.16 14.42 37.22
CA LYS A 255 -24.16 15.38 38.32
C LYS A 255 -24.94 14.83 39.51
N VAL A 256 -24.56 15.22 40.71
CA VAL A 256 -25.37 14.98 41.91
C VAL A 256 -26.16 16.25 42.19
N SER A 257 -27.49 16.13 42.29
CA SER A 257 -28.37 17.25 42.63
C SER A 257 -28.07 17.80 44.03
N ASN A 258 -28.52 19.03 44.32
CA ASN A 258 -28.36 19.62 45.65
C ASN A 258 -29.04 18.82 46.77
N SER A 259 -30.03 17.99 46.42
CA SER A 259 -30.71 17.03 47.30
C SER A 259 -29.98 15.69 47.46
N GLY A 260 -28.79 15.52 46.88
CA GLY A 260 -27.98 14.29 46.97
C GLY A 260 -28.38 13.17 46.01
N ILE A 261 -29.37 13.41 45.13
CA ILE A 261 -29.83 12.42 44.15
C ILE A 261 -28.89 12.46 42.93
N PRO A 262 -28.25 11.33 42.54
CA PRO A 262 -27.44 11.26 41.32
C PRO A 262 -28.34 11.34 40.09
N ILE A 263 -27.91 12.13 39.11
CA ILE A 263 -28.58 12.28 37.81
C ILE A 263 -27.73 11.53 36.78
N HIS A 264 -28.33 10.50 36.18
CA HIS A 264 -27.69 9.64 35.19
C HIS A 264 -27.87 10.19 33.77
N ILE A 265 -27.07 9.70 32.81
CA ILE A 265 -27.24 10.06 31.40
C ILE A 265 -28.64 9.67 30.91
N THR A 266 -29.20 8.53 31.32
CA THR A 266 -30.58 8.13 30.96
C THR A 266 -31.65 9.11 31.43
N ASP A 267 -31.38 9.89 32.49
CA ASP A 267 -32.34 10.85 33.03
C ASP A 267 -32.44 12.09 32.14
N VAL A 268 -31.39 12.42 31.39
CA VAL A 268 -31.30 13.65 30.58
C VAL A 268 -31.07 13.42 29.08
N ALA A 269 -30.78 12.19 28.66
CA ALA A 269 -30.51 11.82 27.27
C ALA A 269 -31.00 10.40 26.96
N ALA A 270 -31.33 10.15 25.70
CA ALA A 270 -31.53 8.79 25.19
C ALA A 270 -30.18 8.22 24.77
N VAL A 271 -29.91 6.95 25.10
CA VAL A 271 -28.69 6.26 24.70
C VAL A 271 -29.06 5.06 23.83
N SER A 272 -28.44 4.96 22.66
CA SER A 272 -28.72 3.90 21.70
C SER A 272 -27.45 3.50 20.93
N ARG A 273 -27.51 2.34 20.26
CA ARG A 273 -26.51 1.98 19.25
C ARG A 273 -26.85 2.72 17.96
N GLY A 274 -25.91 3.52 17.47
CA GLY A 274 -26.01 4.27 16.23
C GLY A 274 -24.88 3.91 15.29
N THR A 275 -24.75 4.71 14.24
CA THR A 275 -23.71 4.57 13.23
C THR A 275 -23.16 5.95 12.94
N LYS A 276 -21.85 6.04 12.77
CA LYS A 276 -21.19 7.31 12.44
C LYS A 276 -21.82 7.95 11.19
N PRO A 277 -21.95 9.29 11.14
CA PRO A 277 -22.47 9.98 9.96
C PRO A 277 -21.73 9.60 8.69
N LYS A 278 -22.49 9.21 7.66
CA LYS A 278 -21.97 8.81 6.35
C LYS A 278 -21.85 10.00 5.43
N TYR A 279 -20.62 10.26 4.95
CA TYR A 279 -20.35 11.25 3.92
C TYR A 279 -20.11 10.63 2.53
N THR A 280 -19.88 9.31 2.48
CA THR A 280 -19.60 8.56 1.26
C THR A 280 -20.50 7.33 1.20
N ILE A 281 -21.15 7.12 0.07
CA ILE A 281 -21.93 5.91 -0.21
C ILE A 281 -21.05 4.98 -1.04
N VAL A 282 -20.90 3.74 -0.59
CA VAL A 282 -20.08 2.73 -1.25
C VAL A 282 -20.96 1.54 -1.59
N THR A 283 -20.91 1.13 -2.85
CA THR A 283 -21.70 0.02 -3.36
C THR A 283 -20.85 -0.89 -4.25
N ALA A 284 -21.20 -2.17 -4.31
CA ALA A 284 -20.67 -3.13 -5.26
C ALA A 284 -21.85 -3.76 -6.00
N ASN A 285 -21.86 -3.66 -7.33
CA ASN A 285 -22.94 -4.16 -8.18
C ASN A 285 -24.35 -3.70 -7.72
N GLY A 286 -24.47 -2.44 -7.30
CA GLY A 286 -25.73 -1.84 -6.84
C GLY A 286 -26.15 -2.21 -5.41
N LYS A 287 -25.38 -3.02 -4.68
CA LYS A 287 -25.64 -3.34 -3.27
C LYS A 287 -24.71 -2.56 -2.34
N PRO A 288 -25.16 -2.11 -1.15
CA PRO A 288 -24.26 -1.53 -0.14
C PRO A 288 -23.13 -2.49 0.21
N ALA A 289 -21.90 -1.98 0.21
CA ALA A 289 -20.71 -2.80 0.34
C ALA A 289 -19.68 -2.18 1.29
N VAL A 290 -18.88 -3.07 1.89
CA VAL A 290 -17.64 -2.69 2.57
C VAL A 290 -16.48 -3.09 1.66
N LEU A 291 -15.69 -2.12 1.21
CA LEU A 291 -14.53 -2.36 0.37
C LEU A 291 -13.28 -2.53 1.23
N LEU A 292 -12.47 -3.52 0.87
CA LEU A 292 -11.15 -3.80 1.40
C LEU A 292 -10.15 -3.52 0.29
N SER A 293 -9.45 -2.39 0.41
CA SER A 293 -8.39 -1.99 -0.51
C SER A 293 -7.04 -2.35 0.11
N ILE A 294 -6.25 -3.18 -0.56
CA ILE A 294 -4.98 -3.69 -0.04
C ILE A 294 -3.82 -2.97 -0.74
N ASN A 295 -3.04 -2.25 0.05
CA ASN A 295 -1.79 -1.62 -0.37
C ASN A 295 -0.61 -2.51 -0.01
N ARG A 296 0.35 -2.61 -0.92
CA ARG A 296 1.59 -3.38 -0.72
C ARG A 296 2.69 -2.53 -0.10
N GLN A 297 3.72 -3.16 0.45
CA GLN A 297 4.94 -2.46 0.84
C GLN A 297 5.75 -2.05 -0.40
N PRO A 298 6.47 -0.91 -0.39
CA PRO A 298 7.24 -0.42 -1.53
C PRO A 298 8.12 -1.48 -2.21
N ASP A 299 8.84 -2.30 -1.44
CA ASP A 299 9.83 -3.26 -1.98
C ASP A 299 9.25 -4.67 -2.21
N SER A 300 7.93 -4.84 -2.07
CA SER A 300 7.28 -6.15 -2.15
C SER A 300 6.86 -6.52 -3.58
N ASN A 301 6.96 -7.82 -3.91
CA ASN A 301 6.51 -8.33 -5.21
C ASN A 301 4.98 -8.38 -5.30
N THR A 302 4.41 -7.63 -6.24
CA THR A 302 2.94 -7.48 -6.37
C THR A 302 2.23 -8.80 -6.62
N VAL A 303 2.77 -9.66 -7.51
CA VAL A 303 2.15 -10.95 -7.85
C VAL A 303 2.18 -11.89 -6.66
N ARG A 304 3.31 -11.96 -5.95
CA ARG A 304 3.47 -12.82 -4.76
C ARG A 304 2.54 -12.41 -3.63
N VAL A 305 2.44 -11.10 -3.35
CA VAL A 305 1.53 -10.58 -2.33
C VAL A 305 0.08 -10.86 -2.72
N ALA A 306 -0.26 -10.71 -4.01
CA ALA A 306 -1.59 -11.03 -4.49
C ALA A 306 -1.95 -12.51 -4.31
N ASP A 307 -1.02 -13.43 -4.63
CA ASP A 307 -1.20 -14.86 -4.41
C ASP A 307 -1.46 -15.22 -2.95
N GLN A 308 -0.68 -14.62 -2.04
CA GLN A 308 -0.86 -14.82 -0.60
C GLN A 308 -2.22 -14.32 -0.12
N ILE A 309 -2.67 -13.17 -0.63
CA ILE A 309 -3.98 -12.61 -0.28
C ILE A 309 -5.10 -13.48 -0.85
N HIS A 310 -5.05 -13.88 -2.12
CA HIS A 310 -6.03 -14.78 -2.73
C HIS A 310 -6.17 -16.08 -1.93
N ALA A 311 -5.03 -16.72 -1.60
CA ALA A 311 -5.01 -17.92 -0.78
C ALA A 311 -5.62 -17.68 0.61
N LYS A 312 -5.30 -16.54 1.26
CA LYS A 312 -5.84 -16.22 2.58
C LYS A 312 -7.34 -15.90 2.52
N ILE A 313 -7.80 -15.22 1.48
CA ILE A 313 -9.21 -14.92 1.25
C ILE A 313 -10.00 -16.21 1.02
N ASP A 314 -9.45 -17.17 0.27
CA ASP A 314 -10.08 -18.48 0.07
C ASP A 314 -10.17 -19.32 1.35
N GLU A 315 -9.21 -19.17 2.26
CA GLU A 315 -9.30 -19.73 3.62
C GLU A 315 -10.41 -19.03 4.42
N LEU A 316 -10.40 -17.69 4.43
CA LEU A 316 -11.35 -16.87 5.19
C LEU A 316 -12.79 -17.06 4.73
N ARG A 317 -13.02 -17.19 3.42
CA ARG A 317 -14.33 -17.48 2.82
C ARG A 317 -15.02 -18.69 3.44
N LYS A 318 -14.26 -19.71 3.85
CA LYS A 318 -14.79 -20.94 4.50
C LYS A 318 -15.30 -20.69 5.92
N THR A 319 -14.84 -19.62 6.56
CA THR A 319 -15.19 -19.22 7.93
C THR A 319 -16.23 -18.10 7.99
N LEU A 320 -16.57 -17.51 6.84
CA LEU A 320 -17.54 -16.43 6.78
C LEU A 320 -18.95 -16.95 7.12
N PRO A 321 -19.73 -16.19 7.91
CA PRO A 321 -21.15 -16.46 8.09
C PRO A 321 -21.91 -16.60 6.76
N PRO A 322 -22.97 -17.43 6.72
CA PRO A 322 -23.78 -17.61 5.52
C PRO A 322 -24.42 -16.28 5.08
N GLY A 323 -24.44 -16.05 3.76
CA GLY A 323 -25.00 -14.84 3.15
C GLY A 323 -24.02 -13.67 3.02
N ILE A 324 -22.75 -13.85 3.40
CA ILE A 324 -21.69 -12.88 3.15
C ILE A 324 -20.91 -13.28 1.89
N HIS A 325 -20.80 -12.36 0.94
CA HIS A 325 -20.07 -12.54 -0.31
C HIS A 325 -18.84 -11.64 -0.31
N LEU A 326 -17.68 -12.24 -0.53
CA LEU A 326 -16.39 -11.56 -0.59
C LEU A 326 -15.81 -11.74 -1.99
N GLU A 327 -15.92 -10.72 -2.83
CA GLU A 327 -15.60 -10.78 -4.27
C GLU A 327 -14.53 -9.76 -4.65
N PRO A 328 -13.53 -10.14 -5.46
CA PRO A 328 -12.55 -9.19 -5.97
C PRO A 328 -13.21 -8.25 -6.99
N TYR A 329 -12.96 -6.94 -6.86
CA TYR A 329 -13.34 -5.94 -7.88
C TYR A 329 -12.14 -5.35 -8.60
N TYR A 330 -10.94 -5.52 -8.05
CA TYR A 330 -9.70 -5.02 -8.63
C TYR A 330 -8.55 -5.97 -8.31
N ASP A 331 -7.78 -6.34 -9.32
CA ASP A 331 -6.57 -7.16 -9.17
C ASP A 331 -5.51 -6.73 -10.20
N GLN A 332 -4.47 -6.07 -9.71
CA GLN A 332 -3.36 -5.61 -10.53
C GLN A 332 -2.47 -6.78 -11.00
N SER A 333 -2.44 -7.90 -10.27
CA SER A 333 -1.58 -9.04 -10.59
C SER A 333 -1.99 -9.74 -11.89
N GLY A 334 -3.28 -9.71 -12.24
CA GLY A 334 -3.80 -10.22 -13.51
C GLY A 334 -3.14 -9.53 -14.70
N LEU A 335 -3.13 -8.18 -14.70
CA LEU A 335 -2.47 -7.39 -15.75
C LEU A 335 -0.97 -7.69 -15.86
N ILE A 336 -0.28 -7.85 -14.72
CA ILE A 336 1.14 -8.23 -14.71
C ILE A 336 1.34 -9.59 -15.37
N ARG A 337 0.55 -10.60 -14.98
CA ARG A 337 0.65 -11.97 -15.51
C ARG A 337 0.38 -12.02 -16.99
N ASP A 338 -0.66 -11.34 -17.45
CA ASP A 338 -1.02 -11.28 -18.87
C ASP A 338 0.09 -10.62 -19.69
N SER A 339 0.73 -9.58 -19.13
CA SER A 339 1.86 -8.90 -19.77
C SER A 339 3.11 -9.80 -19.85
N ILE A 340 3.42 -10.53 -18.78
CA ILE A 340 4.52 -11.51 -18.76
C ILE A 340 4.28 -12.63 -19.77
N ASN A 341 3.05 -13.18 -19.79
CA ASN A 341 2.67 -14.22 -20.74
C ASN A 341 2.75 -13.72 -22.18
N SER A 342 2.27 -12.50 -22.44
CA SER A 342 2.33 -11.89 -23.77
C SER A 342 3.77 -11.70 -24.25
N VAL A 343 4.68 -11.28 -23.37
CA VAL A 343 6.10 -11.14 -23.75
C VAL A 343 6.78 -12.49 -23.92
N ARG A 344 6.51 -13.46 -23.04
CA ARG A 344 6.97 -14.84 -23.23
C ARG A 344 6.55 -15.35 -24.61
N ASP A 345 5.28 -15.18 -24.96
CA ASP A 345 4.72 -15.65 -26.23
C ASP A 345 5.35 -14.90 -27.42
N ALA A 346 5.52 -13.58 -27.32
CA ALA A 346 6.20 -12.79 -28.35
C ALA A 346 7.67 -13.22 -28.55
N ILE A 347 8.42 -13.47 -27.47
CA ILE A 347 9.80 -13.97 -27.54
C ILE A 347 9.84 -15.35 -28.19
N LEU A 348 8.94 -16.26 -27.82
CA LEU A 348 8.88 -17.61 -28.38
C LEU A 348 8.52 -17.59 -29.88
N ILE A 349 7.51 -16.80 -30.26
CA ILE A 349 7.12 -16.64 -31.66
C ILE A 349 8.27 -16.00 -32.46
N GLY A 350 8.88 -14.94 -31.93
CA GLY A 350 10.03 -14.28 -32.54
C GLY A 350 11.20 -15.23 -32.74
N LEU A 351 11.53 -16.03 -31.72
CA LEU A 351 12.60 -17.04 -31.79
C LEU A 351 12.33 -18.09 -32.87
N VAL A 352 11.10 -18.61 -32.94
CA VAL A 352 10.72 -19.61 -33.95
C VAL A 352 10.78 -19.02 -35.36
N LEU A 353 10.22 -17.83 -35.57
CA LEU A 353 10.25 -17.16 -36.86
C LEU A 353 11.68 -16.81 -37.30
N ALA A 354 12.49 -16.27 -36.40
CA ALA A 354 13.91 -15.98 -36.66
C ALA A 354 14.67 -17.26 -37.03
N SER A 355 14.48 -18.35 -36.27
CA SER A 355 15.10 -19.64 -36.54
C SER A 355 14.74 -20.17 -37.93
N ILE A 356 13.46 -20.04 -38.35
CA ILE A 356 13.01 -20.46 -39.68
C ILE A 356 13.71 -19.65 -40.78
N VAL A 357 13.76 -18.32 -40.64
CA VAL A 357 14.40 -17.43 -41.61
C VAL A 357 15.89 -17.73 -41.72
N ILE A 358 16.59 -17.82 -40.58
CA ILE A 358 18.02 -18.13 -40.50
C ILE A 358 18.33 -19.46 -41.20
N VAL A 359 17.59 -20.53 -40.88
CA VAL A 359 17.78 -21.85 -41.55
C VAL A 359 17.52 -21.78 -43.05
N LEU A 360 16.51 -21.02 -43.48
CA LEU A 360 16.17 -20.88 -44.90
C LEU A 360 17.28 -20.17 -45.69
N PHE A 361 17.88 -19.13 -45.12
CA PHE A 361 18.94 -18.36 -45.77
C PHE A 361 20.33 -19.02 -45.68
N LEU A 362 20.70 -19.53 -44.51
CA LEU A 362 22.04 -20.12 -44.28
C LEU A 362 22.13 -21.56 -44.79
N ARG A 363 21.01 -22.31 -44.84
CA ARG A 363 20.93 -23.73 -45.22
C ARG A 363 21.87 -24.64 -44.43
N ASP A 364 22.40 -24.16 -43.31
CA ASP A 364 23.29 -24.87 -42.40
C ASP A 364 22.71 -24.86 -40.99
N TRP A 365 22.44 -26.06 -40.46
CA TRP A 365 21.81 -26.23 -39.15
C TRP A 365 22.74 -25.80 -37.99
N GLY A 366 24.06 -25.91 -38.17
CA GLY A 366 25.04 -25.56 -37.16
C GLY A 366 25.07 -24.05 -36.93
N SER A 367 25.34 -23.27 -37.98
CA SER A 367 25.33 -21.81 -37.95
C SER A 367 23.98 -21.26 -37.52
N SER A 368 22.88 -21.88 -37.97
CA SER A 368 21.53 -21.45 -37.60
C SER A 368 21.21 -21.65 -36.11
N ALA A 369 21.67 -22.76 -35.52
CA ALA A 369 21.49 -23.02 -34.09
C ALA A 369 22.32 -22.07 -33.23
N VAL A 370 23.52 -21.68 -33.70
CA VAL A 370 24.36 -20.69 -33.01
C VAL A 370 23.68 -19.33 -33.01
N ALA A 371 23.24 -18.83 -34.17
CA ALA A 371 22.51 -17.56 -34.28
C ALA A 371 21.21 -17.57 -33.45
N GLY A 372 20.45 -18.67 -33.48
CA GLY A 372 19.24 -18.84 -32.67
C GLY A 372 19.49 -18.82 -31.16
N MET A 373 20.66 -19.26 -30.68
CA MET A 373 21.02 -19.19 -29.26
C MET A 373 21.45 -17.80 -28.80
N VAL A 374 21.86 -16.90 -29.70
CA VAL A 374 22.28 -15.54 -29.34
C VAL A 374 21.13 -14.77 -28.67
N ILE A 375 19.90 -14.91 -29.19
CA ILE A 375 18.71 -14.23 -28.68
C ILE A 375 18.42 -14.57 -27.20
N PRO A 376 18.18 -15.83 -26.80
CA PRO A 376 17.89 -16.18 -25.41
C PRO A 376 19.07 -15.87 -24.47
N ILE A 377 20.31 -16.03 -24.93
CA ILE A 377 21.50 -15.71 -24.12
C ILE A 377 21.58 -14.20 -23.86
N THR A 378 21.28 -13.36 -24.85
CA THR A 378 21.31 -11.90 -24.71
C THR A 378 20.21 -11.42 -23.76
N ILE A 379 19.01 -11.98 -23.87
CA ILE A 379 17.91 -11.72 -22.93
C ILE A 379 18.31 -12.13 -21.51
N LEU A 380 18.94 -13.30 -21.32
CA LEU A 380 19.43 -13.73 -20.02
C LEU A 380 20.43 -12.73 -19.44
N ILE A 381 21.47 -12.37 -20.20
CA ILE A 381 22.51 -11.43 -19.75
C ILE A 381 21.90 -10.06 -19.40
N THR A 382 20.83 -9.64 -20.06
CA THR A 382 20.11 -8.38 -19.75
C THR A 382 19.60 -8.37 -18.30
N PHE A 383 19.18 -9.50 -17.73
CA PHE A 383 18.77 -9.57 -16.32
C PHE A 383 19.92 -9.26 -15.35
N ILE A 384 21.16 -9.60 -15.72
CA ILE A 384 22.34 -9.23 -14.91
C ILE A 384 22.47 -7.71 -14.87
N VAL A 385 22.35 -7.06 -16.02
CA VAL A 385 22.43 -5.59 -16.14
C VAL A 385 21.31 -4.93 -15.35
N LEU A 386 20.07 -5.41 -15.47
CA LEU A 386 18.94 -4.92 -14.69
C LEU A 386 19.21 -5.01 -13.18
N LYS A 387 19.75 -6.14 -12.70
CA LYS A 387 20.06 -6.32 -11.29
C LYS A 387 21.16 -5.38 -10.80
N VAL A 388 22.22 -5.21 -11.58
CA VAL A 388 23.34 -4.31 -11.23
C VAL A 388 22.87 -2.85 -11.18
N MET A 389 21.95 -2.47 -12.05
CA MET A 389 21.33 -1.13 -12.03
C MET A 389 20.25 -0.97 -10.95
N GLY A 390 19.85 -2.05 -10.27
CA GLY A 390 18.77 -2.03 -9.29
C GLY A 390 17.37 -1.90 -9.92
N GLU A 391 17.24 -2.18 -11.21
CA GLU A 391 15.97 -2.07 -11.94
C GLU A 391 15.06 -3.27 -11.70
N SER A 392 13.76 -3.03 -11.80
CA SER A 392 12.71 -4.05 -11.67
C SER A 392 12.29 -4.60 -13.03
N PHE A 393 11.69 -5.80 -13.04
CA PHE A 393 11.06 -6.33 -14.23
C PHE A 393 9.62 -5.81 -14.35
N ASN A 394 9.41 -4.89 -15.28
CA ASN A 394 8.16 -4.16 -15.46
C ASN A 394 7.82 -3.89 -16.94
N LEU A 395 6.66 -3.28 -17.20
CA LEU A 395 6.19 -3.00 -18.56
C LEU A 395 7.16 -2.17 -19.41
N MET A 396 7.90 -1.24 -18.80
CA MET A 396 8.89 -0.43 -19.51
C MET A 396 10.12 -1.25 -19.89
N THR A 397 10.65 -2.05 -18.96
CA THR A 397 11.77 -2.96 -19.28
C THR A 397 11.37 -4.03 -20.30
N LEU A 398 10.13 -4.51 -20.24
CA LEU A 398 9.55 -5.45 -21.20
C LEU A 398 9.44 -4.85 -22.59
N GLY A 399 8.95 -3.61 -22.69
CA GLY A 399 8.91 -2.87 -23.96
C GLY A 399 10.31 -2.65 -24.54
N GLY A 400 11.29 -2.32 -23.69
CA GLY A 400 12.70 -2.19 -24.10
C GLY A 400 13.28 -3.52 -24.62
N LEU A 401 13.04 -4.63 -23.91
CA LEU A 401 13.42 -5.98 -24.35
C LEU A 401 12.78 -6.33 -25.69
N ALA A 402 11.48 -6.09 -25.86
CA ALA A 402 10.77 -6.38 -27.10
C ALA A 402 11.33 -5.57 -28.30
N ALA A 403 11.67 -4.31 -28.10
CA ALA A 403 12.32 -3.48 -29.12
C ALA A 403 13.76 -3.95 -29.43
N ALA A 404 14.51 -4.39 -28.41
CA ALA A 404 15.89 -4.82 -28.56
C ALA A 404 16.03 -6.17 -29.28
N VAL A 405 15.08 -7.10 -29.13
CA VAL A 405 15.13 -8.43 -29.78
C VAL A 405 15.28 -8.32 -31.30
N GLY A 406 14.63 -7.34 -31.93
CA GLY A 406 14.77 -7.10 -33.37
C GLY A 406 16.21 -6.75 -33.79
N LEU A 407 16.89 -5.91 -33.00
CA LEU A 407 18.29 -5.53 -33.24
C LEU A 407 19.23 -6.71 -32.99
N VAL A 408 18.99 -7.49 -31.94
CA VAL A 408 19.81 -8.68 -31.61
C VAL A 408 19.75 -9.74 -32.72
N ILE A 409 18.62 -9.86 -33.40
CA ILE A 409 18.48 -10.75 -34.57
C ILE A 409 19.29 -10.26 -35.77
N ASP A 410 19.38 -8.94 -35.97
CA ASP A 410 20.15 -8.34 -37.07
C ASP A 410 21.67 -8.50 -36.85
N ASP A 411 22.12 -8.44 -35.59
CA ASP A 411 23.53 -8.58 -35.21
C ASP A 411 24.03 -10.05 -35.17
N ALA A 412 23.12 -11.03 -35.01
CA ALA A 412 23.42 -12.46 -34.83
C ALA A 412 23.56 -13.23 -36.15
#